data_AF-A0A955Z8X2-F1
#
_entry.id   AF-A0A955Z8X2-F1
#
_cell.length_a   1.000
_cell.length_b   1.000
_cell.length_c   1.000
_cell.angle_alpha   90.00
_cell.angle_beta   90.00
_cell.angle_gamma   90.00
#
_symmetry.space_group_name_H-M   'P 1'
#
loop_
_entity.id
_entity.type
_entity.pdbx_description
1 polymer ?
#
loop_
_entity_poly.entity_id
_entity_poly.type
_entity_poly.pdbx_seq_one_letter_code
_entity_poly.pdbx_strand_id
1 'polypeptide(L)'
;SHMISQLFDVARVRLGDGLSLDVVSCDLASLTRGVVDEERVVAGCEIVLDAPEALPVEADPARVSRVVSNLVGNAAAHRSGGIVSVRVLREDGRAVLEVHNEGAIDARSLPSLFDPFVRHARSRQRRDGLGLGLYIVRQIMLAHGGEVAVASTAKGGTTFRAWLPAG
;
A
#
# COMPACT_ATOMS: atom_id res chain seq x y z
N SER A 1 7.71 -17.49 -4.88
CA SER A 1 7.80 -17.71 -3.43
C SER A 1 7.36 -16.43 -2.69
N HIS A 2 6.06 -16.11 -2.69
CA HIS A 2 5.53 -14.86 -2.07
C HIS A 2 4.70 -15.15 -0.80
N MET A 3 4.05 -16.32 -0.75
CA MET A 3 3.21 -16.74 0.39
C MET A 3 4.02 -17.04 1.66
N ILE A 4 5.20 -17.65 1.53
CA ILE A 4 6.07 -17.97 2.67
C ILE A 4 6.51 -16.67 3.37
N SER A 5 6.94 -15.68 2.58
CA SER A 5 7.38 -14.38 3.10
C SER A 5 6.25 -13.63 3.83
N GLN A 6 5.01 -13.69 3.33
CA GLN A 6 3.85 -13.09 3.99
C GLN A 6 3.55 -13.75 5.34
N LEU A 7 3.64 -15.09 5.43
CA LEU A 7 3.42 -15.82 6.67
C LEU A 7 4.50 -15.52 7.72
N PHE A 8 5.76 -15.41 7.28
CA PHE A 8 6.89 -15.07 8.16
C PHE A 8 6.75 -13.68 8.79
N ASP A 9 6.32 -12.68 8.01
CA ASP A 9 6.12 -11.33 8.57
C ASP A 9 4.98 -11.32 9.61
N VAL A 10 3.89 -12.04 9.36
CA VAL A 10 2.80 -12.19 10.33
C VAL A 10 3.27 -12.91 11.59
N ALA A 11 4.08 -13.96 11.43
CA ALA A 11 4.64 -14.70 12.56
C ALA A 11 5.55 -13.83 13.44
N ARG A 12 6.46 -13.04 12.85
CA ARG A 12 7.35 -12.13 13.61
C ARG A 12 6.59 -11.04 14.35
N VAL A 13 5.58 -10.44 13.71
CA VAL A 13 4.74 -9.43 14.37
C VAL A 13 3.95 -10.03 15.55
N ARG A 14 3.41 -11.26 15.40
CA ARG A 14 2.68 -11.94 16.49
C ARG A 14 3.57 -12.39 17.66
N LEU A 15 4.84 -12.67 17.40
CA LEU A 15 5.80 -13.14 18.41
C LEU A 15 6.42 -12.00 19.23
N GLY A 16 6.11 -10.74 18.94
CA GLY A 16 6.53 -9.58 19.75
C GLY A 16 7.91 -9.02 19.42
N ASP A 17 8.66 -9.63 18.50
CA ASP A 17 9.99 -9.15 18.05
C ASP A 17 9.91 -7.93 17.10
N GLY A 18 8.71 -7.54 16.69
CA GLY A 18 8.51 -6.47 15.72
C GLY A 18 9.03 -6.80 14.32
N LEU A 19 8.81 -5.86 13.39
CA LEU A 19 9.49 -5.88 12.10
C LEU A 19 10.87 -5.25 12.31
N SER A 20 11.95 -6.04 12.24
CA SER A 20 13.30 -5.50 12.11
C SER A 20 13.37 -4.71 10.81
N LEU A 21 13.60 -3.40 10.92
CA LEU A 21 13.75 -2.49 9.79
C LEU A 21 15.23 -2.20 9.55
N ASP A 22 15.62 -2.19 8.28
CA ASP A 22 16.91 -1.67 7.85
C ASP A 22 16.71 -0.23 7.33
N VAL A 23 16.59 0.72 8.28
CA VAL A 23 16.25 2.11 7.97
C VAL A 23 17.48 2.83 7.41
N VAL A 24 17.34 3.33 6.18
CA VAL A 24 18.37 4.09 5.48
C VAL A 24 17.75 5.28 4.74
N SER A 25 18.57 6.29 4.45
CA SER A 25 18.20 7.38 3.54
C SER A 25 17.89 6.81 2.15
N CYS A 26 16.64 6.97 1.71
CA CYS A 26 16.18 6.54 0.39
C CYS A 26 15.18 7.55 -0.21
N ASP A 27 14.78 7.36 -1.46
CA ASP A 27 13.86 8.25 -2.17
C ASP A 27 12.52 7.56 -2.44
N LEU A 28 11.46 8.01 -1.75
CA LEU A 28 10.11 7.46 -1.90
C LEU A 28 9.57 7.60 -3.33
N ALA A 29 9.91 8.68 -4.02
CA ALA A 29 9.45 8.91 -5.39
C ALA A 29 10.09 7.91 -6.36
N SER A 30 11.39 7.64 -6.20
CA SER A 30 12.11 6.64 -6.98
C SER A 30 11.66 5.20 -6.69
N LEU A 31 11.44 4.85 -5.42
CA LEU A 31 10.90 3.54 -5.06
C LEU A 31 9.50 3.32 -5.66
N THR A 32 8.64 4.34 -5.57
CA THR A 32 7.28 4.27 -6.12
C THR A 32 7.29 4.14 -7.63
N ARG A 33 8.15 4.89 -8.34
CA ARG A 33 8.34 4.75 -9.79
C ARG A 33 8.69 3.32 -10.19
N GLY A 34 9.70 2.73 -9.55
CA GLY A 34 10.15 1.38 -9.86
C GLY A 34 9.02 0.35 -9.72
N VAL A 35 8.27 0.40 -8.61
CA VAL A 35 7.16 -0.52 -8.38
C VAL A 35 6.00 -0.28 -9.35
N VAL A 36 5.65 0.97 -9.64
CA VAL A 36 4.57 1.28 -10.59
C VAL A 36 4.92 0.78 -12.00
N ASP A 37 6.16 0.91 -12.43
CA ASP A 37 6.61 0.43 -13.74
C ASP A 37 6.53 -1.11 -13.85
N GLU A 38 6.84 -1.84 -12.77
CA GLU A 38 6.62 -3.29 -12.70
C GLU A 38 5.13 -3.65 -12.73
N GLU A 39 4.30 -2.96 -11.92
CA GLU A 39 2.87 -3.23 -11.82
C GLU A 39 2.12 -2.91 -13.12
N ARG A 40 2.57 -1.91 -13.90
CA ARG A 40 1.99 -1.58 -15.23
C ARG A 40 1.99 -2.77 -16.18
N VAL A 41 2.97 -3.66 -16.08
CA VAL A 41 3.08 -4.86 -16.94
C VAL A 41 2.01 -5.91 -16.59
N VAL A 42 1.59 -5.98 -15.33
CA VAL A 42 0.77 -7.09 -14.80
C VAL A 42 -0.65 -6.69 -14.35
N ALA A 43 -0.89 -5.41 -14.07
CA ALA A 43 -2.16 -4.94 -13.51
C ALA A 43 -3.32 -5.02 -14.50
N GLY A 44 -3.03 -4.92 -15.81
CA GLY A 44 -4.06 -4.92 -16.87
C GLY A 44 -4.98 -3.70 -16.78
N CYS A 45 -4.48 -2.59 -16.25
CA CYS A 45 -5.14 -1.29 -16.18
C CYS A 45 -4.12 -0.16 -16.36
N GLU A 46 -4.62 1.05 -16.62
CA GLU A 46 -3.77 2.23 -16.67
C GLU A 46 -3.38 2.65 -15.26
N ILE A 47 -2.07 2.85 -15.03
CA ILE A 47 -1.55 3.38 -13.77
C ILE A 47 -0.89 4.73 -14.06
N VAL A 48 -1.47 5.79 -13.52
CA VAL A 48 -0.96 7.16 -13.63
C VAL A 48 -0.20 7.49 -12.37
N LEU A 49 1.04 7.94 -12.51
CA LEU A 49 1.91 8.33 -11.41
C LEU A 49 2.18 9.83 -11.45
N ASP A 50 1.84 10.52 -10.37
CA ASP A 50 2.22 11.91 -10.08
C ASP A 50 3.21 11.93 -8.91
N ALA A 51 4.48 12.22 -9.18
CA ALA A 51 5.51 12.22 -8.16
C ALA A 51 6.58 13.28 -8.47
N PRO A 52 7.19 13.90 -7.44
CA PRO A 52 8.34 14.77 -7.64
C PRO A 52 9.54 13.98 -8.19
N GLU A 53 10.56 14.71 -8.63
CA GLU A 53 11.84 14.13 -9.07
C GLU A 53 12.53 13.35 -7.93
N ALA A 54 12.43 13.84 -6.70
CA ALA A 54 12.89 13.13 -5.52
C ALA A 54 12.08 13.55 -4.29
N LEU A 55 11.87 12.62 -3.37
CA LEU A 55 11.32 12.83 -2.04
C LEU A 55 12.09 11.95 -1.03
N PRO A 56 13.21 12.46 -0.48
CA PRO A 56 14.02 11.73 0.49
C PRO A 56 13.26 11.42 1.78
N VAL A 57 13.46 10.21 2.29
CA VAL A 57 12.90 9.67 3.56
C VAL A 57 13.91 8.73 4.23
N GLU A 58 13.82 8.60 5.55
CA GLU A 58 14.51 7.54 6.31
C GLU A 58 13.56 6.35 6.43
N ALA A 59 13.81 5.28 5.66
CA ALA A 59 12.95 4.10 5.65
C ALA A 59 13.70 2.84 5.20
N ASP A 60 13.08 1.68 5.42
CA ASP A 60 13.50 0.42 4.82
C ASP A 60 12.96 0.32 3.37
N PRO A 61 13.82 0.43 2.34
CA PRO A 61 13.36 0.52 0.95
C PRO A 61 12.58 -0.72 0.50
N ALA A 62 12.99 -1.91 0.96
CA ALA A 62 12.33 -3.16 0.58
C ALA A 62 10.92 -3.25 1.18
N ARG A 63 10.76 -2.78 2.42
CA ARG A 63 9.45 -2.74 3.10
C ARG A 63 8.55 -1.67 2.48
N VAL A 64 9.07 -0.49 2.18
CA VAL A 64 8.31 0.58 1.52
C VAL A 64 7.86 0.17 0.11
N SER A 65 8.73 -0.43 -0.71
CA SER A 65 8.33 -0.96 -2.03
C SER A 65 7.19 -1.98 -1.93
N ARG A 66 7.17 -2.80 -0.88
CA ARG A 66 6.07 -3.72 -0.62
C ARG A 66 4.78 -3.02 -0.20
N VAL A 67 4.85 -1.88 0.50
CA VAL A 67 3.68 -1.03 0.77
C VAL A 67 3.09 -0.55 -0.55
N VAL A 68 3.93 -0.01 -1.44
CA VAL A 68 3.50 0.47 -2.76
C VAL A 68 2.82 -0.65 -3.55
N SER A 69 3.46 -1.82 -3.71
CA SER A 69 2.90 -2.93 -4.49
C SER A 69 1.58 -3.44 -3.89
N ASN A 70 1.48 -3.54 -2.56
CA ASN A 70 0.23 -3.95 -1.92
C ASN A 70 -0.91 -2.95 -2.17
N LEU A 71 -0.65 -1.65 -2.07
CA LEU A 71 -1.67 -0.62 -2.27
C LEU A 71 -2.09 -0.52 -3.75
N VAL A 72 -1.12 -0.52 -4.66
CA VAL A 72 -1.37 -0.47 -6.12
C VAL A 72 -2.09 -1.74 -6.59
N GLY A 73 -1.62 -2.92 -6.17
CA GLY A 73 -2.26 -4.19 -6.48
C GLY A 73 -3.68 -4.28 -5.94
N ASN A 74 -3.93 -3.75 -4.73
CA ASN A 74 -5.28 -3.66 -4.16
C ASN A 74 -6.19 -2.72 -4.96
N ALA A 75 -5.70 -1.53 -5.30
CA ALA A 75 -6.43 -0.56 -6.11
C ALA A 75 -6.77 -1.12 -7.50
N ALA A 76 -5.81 -1.79 -8.15
CA ALA A 76 -6.01 -2.46 -9.42
C ALA A 76 -7.04 -3.59 -9.31
N ALA A 77 -6.97 -4.43 -8.27
CA ALA A 77 -7.89 -5.55 -8.10
C ALA A 77 -9.34 -5.13 -7.79
N HIS A 78 -9.52 -3.97 -7.15
CA HIS A 78 -10.82 -3.50 -6.65
C HIS A 78 -11.39 -2.30 -7.43
N ARG A 79 -10.79 -1.91 -8.56
CA ARG A 79 -11.29 -0.83 -9.43
C ARG A 79 -12.64 -1.16 -10.06
N SER A 80 -13.44 -0.12 -10.28
CA SER A 80 -14.66 -0.18 -11.10
C SER A 80 -14.53 0.52 -12.46
N GLY A 81 -13.43 1.22 -12.72
CA GLY A 81 -13.09 1.77 -14.03
C GLY A 81 -11.65 1.42 -14.45
N GLY A 82 -11.06 2.29 -15.27
CA GLY A 82 -9.86 1.97 -16.05
C GLY A 82 -8.53 2.37 -15.40
N ILE A 83 -8.56 3.28 -14.43
CA ILE A 83 -7.39 4.02 -13.98
C ILE A 83 -7.13 3.77 -12.48
N VAL A 84 -5.87 3.55 -12.15
CA VAL A 84 -5.33 3.67 -10.79
C VAL A 84 -4.42 4.89 -10.75
N SER A 85 -4.68 5.83 -9.86
CA SER A 85 -3.84 7.01 -9.66
C SER A 85 -2.93 6.79 -8.46
N VAL A 86 -1.64 6.99 -8.65
CA VAL A 86 -0.62 6.92 -7.59
C VAL A 86 0.01 8.30 -7.49
N ARG A 87 0.09 8.83 -6.27
CA ARG A 87 0.66 10.13 -6.01
C ARG A 87 1.66 10.08 -4.88
N VAL A 88 2.82 10.71 -5.07
CA VAL A 88 3.83 10.90 -4.04
C VAL A 88 3.98 12.39 -3.83
N LEU A 89 3.81 12.85 -2.59
CA LEU A 89 3.93 14.27 -2.27
C LEU A 89 4.46 14.49 -0.85
N ARG A 90 4.85 15.74 -0.57
CA ARG A 90 5.09 16.22 0.79
C ARG A 90 3.87 17.00 1.26
N GLU A 91 3.34 16.65 2.42
CA GLU A 91 2.20 17.33 3.07
C GLU A 91 2.51 17.48 4.56
N ASP A 92 2.37 18.69 5.10
CA ASP A 92 2.59 19.00 6.53
C ASP A 92 3.92 18.46 7.09
N GLY A 93 4.98 18.53 6.28
CA GLY A 93 6.30 18.05 6.66
C GLY A 93 6.44 16.53 6.69
N ARG A 94 5.48 15.76 6.16
CA ARG A 94 5.53 14.29 6.04
C ARG A 94 5.61 13.87 4.57
N ALA A 95 6.20 12.70 4.31
CA ALA A 95 6.15 12.09 2.99
C ALA A 95 4.87 11.26 2.86
N VAL A 96 4.12 11.46 1.78
CA VAL A 96 2.81 10.84 1.56
C VAL A 96 2.82 10.03 0.28
N LEU A 97 2.41 8.76 0.39
CA LEU A 97 1.99 7.92 -0.72
C LEU A 97 0.47 7.86 -0.73
N GLU A 98 -0.13 8.24 -1.85
CA GLU A 98 -1.56 8.18 -2.08
C GLU A 98 -1.85 7.26 -3.26
N VAL A 99 -2.80 6.33 -3.08
CA VAL A 99 -3.24 5.41 -4.14
C VAL A 99 -4.76 5.46 -4.22
N HIS A 100 -5.26 5.83 -5.40
CA HIS A 100 -6.68 6.04 -5.66
C HIS A 100 -7.19 5.16 -6.80
N ASN A 101 -8.43 4.67 -6.65
CA ASN A 101 -9.19 4.04 -7.72
C ASN A 101 -10.69 4.35 -7.58
N GLU A 102 -11.44 4.16 -8.66
CA GLU A 102 -12.88 4.48 -8.69
C GLU A 102 -13.76 3.46 -7.93
N GLY A 103 -13.18 2.34 -7.50
CA GLY A 103 -13.92 1.31 -6.76
C GLY A 103 -14.29 1.76 -5.34
N ALA A 104 -15.44 1.31 -4.85
CA ALA A 104 -15.92 1.63 -3.50
C ALA A 104 -15.88 0.42 -2.56
N ILE A 105 -15.59 0.67 -1.29
CA ILE A 105 -15.61 -0.29 -0.19
C ILE A 105 -16.92 -0.11 0.60
N ASP A 106 -17.54 -1.21 1.03
CA ASP A 106 -18.72 -1.15 1.91
C ASP A 106 -18.32 -0.49 3.24
N ALA A 107 -19.10 0.50 3.70
CA ALA A 107 -18.79 1.22 4.93
C ALA A 107 -18.63 0.30 6.16
N ARG A 108 -19.35 -0.83 6.19
CA ARG A 108 -19.24 -1.85 7.26
C ARG A 108 -17.90 -2.59 7.26
N SER A 109 -17.19 -2.56 6.15
CA SER A 109 -15.86 -3.18 6.00
C SER A 109 -14.71 -2.27 6.39
N LEU A 110 -14.91 -0.94 6.42
CA LEU A 110 -13.83 0.02 6.71
C LEU A 110 -13.16 -0.20 8.08
N PRO A 111 -13.90 -0.48 9.18
CA PRO A 111 -13.27 -0.65 10.50
C PRO A 111 -12.28 -1.81 10.59
N SER A 112 -12.50 -2.88 9.83
CA SER A 112 -11.69 -4.10 9.85
C SER A 112 -10.82 -4.26 8.59
N LEU A 113 -10.69 -3.22 7.77
CA LEU A 113 -10.05 -3.33 6.45
C LEU A 113 -8.56 -3.72 6.55
N PHE A 114 -7.91 -3.30 7.63
CA PHE A 114 -6.50 -3.58 7.90
C PHE A 114 -6.29 -4.79 8.80
N ASP A 115 -7.35 -5.53 9.15
CA ASP A 115 -7.24 -6.75 9.95
C ASP A 115 -6.72 -7.92 9.10
N PRO A 116 -5.95 -8.86 9.68
CA PRO A 116 -5.41 -9.98 8.94
C PRO A 116 -6.52 -10.95 8.51
N PHE A 117 -6.36 -11.56 7.33
CA PHE A 117 -7.25 -12.58 6.76
C PHE A 117 -8.65 -12.09 6.36
N VAL A 118 -8.89 -10.79 6.36
CA VAL A 118 -10.16 -10.24 5.91
C VAL A 118 -10.22 -10.28 4.37
N ARG A 119 -11.20 -11.02 3.84
CA ARG A 119 -11.50 -11.08 2.40
C ARG A 119 -12.83 -10.37 2.14
N HIS A 120 -12.80 -9.22 1.50
CA HIS A 120 -14.03 -8.50 1.15
C HIS A 120 -14.67 -9.12 -0.11
N ALA A 121 -15.99 -9.33 -0.05
CA ALA A 121 -16.78 -10.28 -0.83
C ALA A 121 -16.88 -10.05 -2.37
N ARG A 122 -16.06 -9.18 -2.97
CA ARG A 122 -16.09 -8.89 -4.42
C ARG A 122 -14.94 -9.49 -5.23
N SER A 123 -13.93 -10.11 -4.63
CA SER A 123 -12.86 -10.77 -5.40
C SER A 123 -13.26 -12.17 -5.89
N ARG A 124 -14.18 -12.22 -6.86
CA ARG A 124 -14.48 -13.45 -7.62
C ARG A 124 -13.42 -13.79 -8.68
N GLN A 125 -12.43 -12.92 -8.89
CA GLN A 125 -11.25 -13.23 -9.70
C GLN A 125 -10.11 -13.73 -8.83
N ARG A 126 -9.64 -14.93 -9.16
CA ARG A 126 -8.53 -15.66 -8.56
C ARG A 126 -7.24 -14.83 -8.61
N ARG A 127 -6.95 -14.03 -7.58
CA ARG A 127 -5.57 -13.63 -7.24
C ARG A 127 -5.26 -14.02 -5.80
N ASP A 128 -4.12 -14.68 -5.68
CA ASP A 128 -3.58 -15.50 -4.59
C ASP A 128 -3.19 -14.71 -3.31
N GLY A 129 -4.12 -13.92 -2.76
CA GLY A 129 -3.88 -13.14 -1.56
C GLY A 129 -4.53 -13.77 -0.32
N LEU A 130 -3.76 -14.04 0.73
CA LEU A 130 -4.27 -14.49 2.04
C LEU A 130 -5.10 -13.43 2.80
N GLY A 131 -5.47 -12.31 2.16
CA GLY A 131 -6.09 -11.16 2.84
C GLY A 131 -5.11 -10.45 3.79
N LEU A 132 -3.81 -10.52 3.50
CA LEU A 132 -2.76 -9.97 4.37
C LEU A 132 -2.16 -8.65 3.85
N GLY A 133 -2.41 -8.27 2.60
CA GLY A 133 -1.75 -7.12 1.96
C GLY A 133 -1.91 -5.81 2.75
N LEU A 134 -3.15 -5.42 3.05
CA LEU A 134 -3.42 -4.19 3.81
C LEU A 134 -2.96 -4.29 5.27
N TYR A 135 -3.07 -5.46 5.90
CA TYR A 135 -2.49 -5.70 7.23
C TYR A 135 -0.97 -5.46 7.22
N ILE A 136 -0.26 -6.02 6.24
CA ILE A 136 1.19 -5.83 6.05
C ILE A 136 1.51 -4.35 5.86
N VAL A 137 0.73 -3.63 5.04
CA VAL A 137 0.89 -2.17 4.89
C VAL A 137 0.83 -1.48 6.24
N ARG A 138 -0.21 -1.75 7.02
CA ARG A 138 -0.37 -1.13 8.35
C ARG A 138 0.79 -1.47 9.28
N GLN A 139 1.28 -2.71 9.31
CA GLN A 139 2.42 -3.10 10.15
C GLN A 139 3.72 -2.42 9.72
N ILE A 140 3.98 -2.32 8.42
CA ILE A 140 5.18 -1.63 7.92
C ILE A 140 5.11 -0.14 8.25
N MET A 141 3.98 0.52 8.02
CA MET A 141 3.82 1.94 8.33
C MET A 141 4.01 2.21 9.81
N LEU A 142 3.38 1.42 10.68
CA LEU A 142 3.55 1.54 12.13
C LEU A 142 5.00 1.32 12.58
N ALA A 143 5.70 0.35 11.99
CA ALA A 143 7.12 0.09 12.31
C ALA A 143 8.03 1.28 11.94
N HIS A 144 7.67 2.06 10.93
CA HIS A 144 8.38 3.28 10.52
C HIS A 144 7.94 4.53 11.31
N GLY A 145 7.08 4.39 12.33
CA GLY A 145 6.50 5.54 13.04
C GLY A 145 5.51 6.36 12.20
N GLY A 146 5.06 5.79 11.08
CA GLY A 146 4.08 6.36 10.17
C GLY A 146 2.67 5.84 10.41
N GLU A 147 1.77 6.19 9.50
CA GLU A 147 0.37 5.74 9.55
C GLU A 147 -0.19 5.45 8.16
N VAL A 148 -1.31 4.73 8.11
CA VAL A 148 -2.07 4.49 6.88
C VAL A 148 -3.56 4.67 7.17
N ALA A 149 -4.26 5.31 6.24
CA ALA A 149 -5.69 5.53 6.30
C ALA A 149 -6.34 5.23 4.95
N VAL A 150 -7.66 5.05 4.99
CA VAL A 150 -8.51 4.85 3.82
C VAL A 150 -9.70 5.80 3.89
N ALA A 151 -10.05 6.39 2.76
CA ALA A 151 -11.33 7.04 2.56
C ALA A 151 -12.01 6.37 1.37
N SER A 152 -13.27 5.98 1.50
CA SER A 152 -14.01 5.34 0.42
C SER A 152 -15.47 5.79 0.39
N THR A 153 -15.95 6.18 -0.80
CA THR A 153 -17.35 6.51 -1.03
C THR A 153 -17.81 5.98 -2.39
N ALA A 154 -19.12 5.76 -2.55
CA ALA A 154 -19.67 5.28 -3.81
C ALA A 154 -19.44 6.22 -5.00
N LYS A 155 -19.31 7.54 -4.75
CA LYS A 155 -19.10 8.56 -5.80
C LYS A 155 -17.64 8.92 -6.02
N GLY A 156 -16.85 8.93 -4.94
CA GLY A 156 -15.46 9.39 -4.94
C GLY A 156 -14.44 8.27 -4.95
N GLY A 157 -14.84 7.01 -5.15
CA GLY A 157 -13.92 5.87 -5.17
C GLY A 157 -13.29 5.58 -3.82
N THR A 158 -12.11 4.96 -3.85
CA THR A 158 -11.29 4.62 -2.67
C THR A 158 -9.93 5.26 -2.80
N THR A 159 -9.48 5.90 -1.73
CA THR A 159 -8.14 6.47 -1.63
C THR A 159 -7.47 5.93 -0.37
N PHE A 160 -6.35 5.25 -0.56
CA PHE A 160 -5.43 4.91 0.52
C PHE A 160 -4.35 5.98 0.61
N ARG A 161 -4.05 6.42 1.83
CA ARG A 161 -2.97 7.37 2.11
C ARG A 161 -2.06 6.76 3.17
N ALA A 162 -0.76 6.77 2.91
CA ALA A 162 0.27 6.28 3.81
C ALA A 162 1.29 7.40 4.04
N TRP A 163 1.56 7.71 5.31
CA TRP A 163 2.46 8.79 5.72
C TRP A 163 3.69 8.22 6.39
N LEU A 164 4.87 8.61 5.92
CA LEU A 164 6.13 8.40 6.62
C LEU A 164 6.58 9.72 7.27
N PRO A 165 7.22 9.66 8.45
CA PRO A 165 7.95 10.80 8.98
C PRO A 165 8.92 11.32 7.92
N ALA A 166 9.06 12.64 7.78
CA ALA A 166 10.18 13.17 7.03
C ALA A 166 11.47 12.95 7.82
N GLY A 167 12.53 12.57 7.10
CA GLY A 167 13.90 12.73 7.57
C GLY A 167 14.29 14.20 7.64
#